data_AF-A0A1S4CR70-F1
#
_entry.id   AF-A0A1S4CR70-F1
#
_cell.length_a   1.000
_cell.length_b   1.000
_cell.length_c   1.000
_cell.angle_alpha   90.00
_cell.angle_beta   90.00
_cell.angle_gamma   90.00
#
_symmetry.space_group_name_H-M   'P 1'
#
loop_
_entity.id
_entity.type
_entity.pdbx_description
1 polymer ?
#
loop_
_entity_poly.entity_id
_entity_poly.type
_entity_poly.pdbx_seq_one_letter_code
_entity_poly.pdbx_strand_id
1 'polypeptide(L)'
;MGIPKISNDIDLLHPPAELEKQKHKLKRLVPSPDSTFLDVKCPGCFQITTIFSHSQTVVTCPNCQQVLCQPTGGRTKLTEGCSFRVKEKAMMVVG
;
A
#
# COMPACT_ATOMS: atom_id res chain seq x y z
N MET A 1 7.25 29.29 10.51
CA MET A 1 7.17 27.82 10.33
C MET A 1 8.36 27.22 11.06
N GLY A 2 8.16 26.67 12.25
CA GLY A 2 9.23 26.07 13.03
C GLY A 2 9.64 24.75 12.41
N ILE A 3 10.87 24.66 11.92
CA ILE A 3 11.50 23.38 11.61
C ILE A 3 11.55 22.62 12.95
N PRO A 4 10.92 21.44 13.08
CA PRO A 4 11.11 20.64 14.28
C PRO A 4 12.59 20.30 14.35
N LYS A 5 13.29 20.92 15.32
CA LYS A 5 14.69 20.64 15.61
C LYS A 5 14.76 19.17 16.01
N ILE A 6 15.19 18.32 15.09
CA ILE A 6 15.65 16.98 15.43
C ILE A 6 16.93 17.20 16.23
N SER A 7 16.86 17.03 17.55
CA SER A 7 18.04 16.96 18.40
C SER A 7 18.99 15.91 17.81
N ASN A 8 20.28 16.22 17.74
CA ASN A 8 21.31 15.36 17.16
C ASN A 8 21.51 14.01 17.91
N ASP A 9 20.72 13.74 18.96
CA ASP A 9 20.66 12.50 19.74
C ASP A 9 19.57 11.53 19.27
N ILE A 10 19.44 11.32 17.96
CA ILE A 10 18.57 10.26 17.41
C ILE A 10 19.35 8.95 17.27
N ASP A 11 18.94 7.92 18.02
CA ASP A 11 19.47 6.57 17.88
C ASP A 11 19.24 6.06 16.44
N LEU A 12 20.33 5.96 15.68
CA LEU A 12 20.32 5.55 14.28
C LEU A 12 20.09 4.04 14.10
N LEU A 13 20.36 3.25 15.12
CA LEU A 13 20.17 1.80 15.11
C LEU A 13 18.71 1.44 15.43
N HIS A 14 18.04 2.27 16.25
CA HIS A 14 16.63 2.08 16.61
C HIS A 14 15.80 3.35 16.36
N PRO A 15 15.69 3.80 15.10
CA PRO A 15 14.90 4.99 14.78
C PRO A 15 13.41 4.75 15.11
N PRO A 16 12.69 5.76 15.59
CA PRO A 16 11.26 5.63 15.83
C PRO A 16 10.49 5.38 14.53
N ALA A 17 9.47 4.52 14.56
CA ALA A 17 8.72 4.09 13.38
C ALA A 17 8.10 5.25 12.56
N GLU A 18 7.77 6.36 13.22
CA GLU A 18 7.23 7.55 12.55
C GLU A 18 8.27 8.21 11.63
N LEU A 19 9.53 8.25 12.05
CA LEU A 19 10.63 8.79 11.25
C LEU A 19 10.92 7.88 10.05
N GLU A 20 10.84 6.56 10.22
CA GLU A 20 11.07 5.61 9.14
C GLU A 20 9.99 5.64 8.05
N LYS A 21 8.73 5.90 8.43
CA LYS A 21 7.62 6.04 7.47
C LYS A 21 7.76 7.26 6.57
N GLN A 22 8.35 8.35 7.08
CA GLN A 22 8.58 9.57 6.30
C GLN A 22 9.76 9.43 5.32
N LYS A 23 10.69 8.50 5.57
CA LYS A 23 11.80 8.23 4.66
C LYS A 23 11.30 7.54 3.38
N HIS A 24 11.94 7.89 2.26
CA HIS A 24 11.76 7.18 0.99
C HIS A 24 12.10 5.69 1.15
N LYS A 25 11.37 4.79 0.49
CA LYS A 25 11.50 3.32 0.60
C LYS A 25 12.91 2.75 0.52
N LEU A 26 13.81 3.39 -0.24
CA LEU A 26 15.22 2.99 -0.39
C LEU A 26 16.16 3.57 0.68
N LYS A 27 15.69 4.56 1.46
CA LYS A 27 16.48 5.28 2.49
C LYS A 27 16.07 4.87 3.92
N ARG A 28 15.17 3.90 4.08
CA ARG A 28 14.83 3.30 5.37
C ARG A 28 16.01 2.49 5.88
N LEU A 29 16.06 2.21 7.19
CA LEU A 29 17.13 1.37 7.77
C LEU A 29 17.17 0.01 7.06
N VAL A 30 15.99 -0.59 6.87
CA VAL A 30 15.79 -1.78 6.03
C VAL A 30 14.89 -1.40 4.85
N PRO A 31 15.32 -1.62 3.60
CA PRO A 31 14.51 -1.30 2.44
C PRO A 31 13.31 -2.26 2.32
N SER A 32 12.11 -1.70 2.15
CA SER A 32 10.87 -2.46 2.06
C SER A 32 9.92 -1.84 1.02
N PRO A 33 9.14 -2.62 0.27
CA PRO A 33 8.19 -2.08 -0.69
C PRO A 33 7.01 -1.37 0.00
N ASP A 34 6.57 -0.23 -0.56
CA ASP A 34 5.36 0.47 -0.12
C ASP A 34 4.07 -0.14 -0.69
N SER A 35 4.17 -0.92 -1.77
CA SER A 35 3.02 -1.55 -2.41
C SER A 35 2.45 -2.69 -1.56
N THR A 36 1.13 -2.88 -1.63
CA THR A 36 0.38 -3.97 -0.99
C THR A 36 -0.49 -4.69 -2.00
N PHE A 37 -0.95 -5.89 -1.62
CA PHE A 37 -2.07 -6.58 -2.25
C PHE A 37 -3.36 -6.24 -1.52
N LEU A 38 -4.44 -6.08 -2.28
CA LEU A 38 -5.76 -5.69 -1.79
C LEU A 38 -6.75 -6.78 -2.18
N ASP A 39 -7.58 -7.21 -1.24
CA ASP A 39 -8.77 -8.02 -1.54
C ASP A 39 -9.91 -7.06 -1.87
N VAL A 40 -10.35 -7.01 -3.12
CA VAL A 40 -11.43 -6.14 -3.60
C VAL A 40 -12.68 -6.97 -3.81
N LYS A 41 -13.77 -6.54 -3.18
CA LYS A 41 -15.10 -7.12 -3.32
C LYS A 41 -15.86 -6.38 -4.42
N CYS A 42 -16.30 -7.12 -5.44
CA CYS A 42 -17.11 -6.58 -6.52
C CYS A 42 -18.52 -6.21 -6.02
N PRO A 43 -19.08 -5.05 -6.44
CA PRO A 43 -20.44 -4.64 -6.05
C PRO A 43 -21.55 -5.49 -6.67
N GLY A 44 -21.33 -6.11 -7.84
CA GLY A 44 -22.36 -6.88 -8.55
C GLY A 44 -22.43 -8.36 -8.13
N CYS A 45 -21.30 -9.06 -8.17
CA CYS A 45 -21.24 -10.51 -7.92
C CYS A 45 -20.74 -10.89 -6.52
N PHE A 46 -20.38 -9.90 -5.68
CA PHE A 46 -19.81 -10.07 -4.33
C PHE A 46 -18.56 -10.95 -4.24
N GLN A 47 -17.99 -11.37 -5.37
CA GLN A 47 -16.76 -12.13 -5.43
C GLN A 47 -15.57 -11.26 -5.01
N ILE A 48 -14.68 -11.85 -4.23
CA ILE A 48 -13.44 -11.22 -3.77
C ILE A 48 -12.33 -11.55 -4.77
N THR A 49 -11.66 -10.53 -5.28
CA THR A 49 -10.51 -10.66 -6.19
C THR A 49 -9.31 -9.95 -5.58
N THR A 50 -8.16 -10.61 -5.55
CA THR A 50 -6.92 -9.99 -5.06
C THR A 50 -6.27 -9.16 -6.18
N ILE A 51 -6.01 -7.88 -5.90
CA ILE A 51 -5.49 -6.89 -6.84
C ILE A 51 -4.20 -6.28 -6.26
N PHE A 52 -3.26 -5.90 -7.14
CA PHE A 52 -2.08 -5.14 -6.73
C PHE A 52 -2.38 -3.64 -6.58
N SER A 53 -1.90 -3.01 -5.52
CA SER A 53 -2.16 -1.58 -5.24
C SER A 53 -1.70 -0.61 -6.35
N HIS A 54 -0.71 -0.97 -7.16
CA HIS A 54 -0.16 -0.14 -8.24
C HIS A 54 -0.25 -0.88 -9.60
N SER A 55 -1.38 -1.54 -9.85
CA SER A 55 -1.62 -2.24 -11.12
C SER A 55 -1.45 -1.33 -12.32
N GLN A 56 -0.70 -1.80 -13.33
CA GLN A 56 -0.51 -1.11 -14.62
C GLN A 56 -1.61 -1.41 -15.64
N THR A 57 -2.33 -2.52 -15.45
CA THR A 57 -3.42 -2.95 -16.32
C THR A 57 -4.77 -2.68 -15.65
N VAL A 58 -5.81 -2.55 -16.48
CA VAL A 58 -7.19 -2.53 -16.02
C VAL A 58 -7.52 -3.93 -15.48
N VAL A 59 -8.02 -4.01 -14.24
CA VAL A 59 -8.40 -5.29 -13.63
C VAL A 59 -9.91 -5.42 -13.66
N THR A 60 -10.39 -6.52 -14.24
CA THR A 60 -11.80 -6.87 -14.33
C THR A 60 -12.13 -8.02 -13.38
N CYS A 61 -13.38 -8.07 -12.91
CA CYS A 61 -13.86 -9.20 -12.14
C CYS A 61 -14.00 -10.43 -13.06
N PRO A 62 -13.50 -11.62 -12.68
CA PRO A 62 -13.57 -12.81 -13.53
C PRO A 62 -14.99 -13.35 -13.73
N ASN A 63 -15.95 -13.00 -12.86
CA ASN A 63 -17.32 -13.50 -12.93
C ASN A 63 -18.26 -12.56 -13.72
N CYS A 64 -18.33 -11.28 -13.33
CA CYS A 64 -19.23 -10.31 -13.97
C CYS A 64 -18.56 -9.41 -15.03
N GLN A 65 -17.25 -9.58 -15.29
CA GLN A 65 -16.44 -8.77 -16.22
C GLN A 65 -16.44 -7.26 -15.96
N GLN A 66 -17.01 -6.82 -14.83
CA GLN A 66 -17.01 -5.42 -14.44
C GLN A 66 -15.60 -4.97 -14.06
N VAL A 67 -15.24 -3.75 -14.46
CA VAL A 67 -13.96 -3.14 -14.11
C VAL A 67 -13.90 -2.88 -12.60
N LEU A 68 -12.89 -3.43 -11.94
CA LEU A 68 -12.64 -3.25 -10.50
C LEU A 68 -11.70 -2.07 -10.23
N CYS A 69 -10.68 -1.88 -11.08
CA CYS A 69 -9.75 -0.77 -10.96
C CYS A 69 -9.15 -0.33 -12.30
N GLN A 70 -8.77 0.95 -12.37
CA GLN A 70 -8.07 1.55 -13.50
C GLN A 70 -6.62 1.93 -13.12
N PRO A 71 -5.65 1.75 -14.02
CA PRO A 71 -4.28 2.13 -13.76
C PRO A 71 -4.13 3.66 -13.65
N THR A 72 -3.23 4.10 -12.79
CA THR A 72 -2.83 5.51 -12.66
C THR A 72 -1.31 5.59 -12.56
N GLY A 73 -0.73 6.79 -12.50
CA GLY A 73 0.70 6.98 -12.24
C GLY A 73 1.16 6.54 -10.84
N GLY A 74 0.23 6.18 -9.94
CA GLY A 74 0.52 5.77 -8.56
C GLY A 74 -0.36 4.61 -8.12
N ARG A 75 -1.15 4.83 -7.07
CA ARG A 75 -2.12 3.83 -6.61
C ARG A 75 -3.28 3.71 -7.59
N THR A 76 -3.68 2.48 -7.90
CA THR A 76 -4.78 2.22 -8.81
C THR A 76 -6.07 2.86 -8.33
N LYS A 77 -6.89 3.36 -9.26
CA LYS A 77 -8.20 3.94 -8.96
C LYS A 77 -9.23 2.83 -8.93
N LEU A 78 -9.82 2.57 -7.76
CA LEU A 78 -10.92 1.61 -7.63
C LEU A 78 -12.21 2.18 -8.22
N THR A 79 -13.04 1.31 -8.79
CA THR A 79 -14.37 1.67 -9.27
C THR A 79 -15.29 1.98 -8.09
N GLU A 80 -16.19 2.94 -8.27
CA GLU A 80 -17.19 3.32 -7.26
C GLU A 80 -18.02 2.11 -6.81
N GLY A 81 -18.26 1.99 -5.51
CA GLY A 81 -19.00 0.87 -4.92
C GLY A 81 -18.16 -0.40 -4.63
N CYS A 82 -16.89 -0.47 -5.04
CA CYS A 82 -16.01 -1.57 -4.64
C CYS A 82 -15.56 -1.41 -3.18
N SER A 83 -15.73 -2.44 -2.37
CA SER A 83 -15.14 -2.51 -1.02
C SER A 83 -13.77 -3.17 -1.09
N PHE A 84 -12.80 -2.73 -0.28
CA PHE A 84 -11.48 -3.36 -0.27
C PHE A 84 -10.95 -3.59 1.13
N ARG A 85 -10.09 -4.60 1.27
CA ARG A 85 -9.30 -4.90 2.47
C ARG A 85 -7.84 -5.03 2.08
N VAL A 86 -6.94 -4.46 2.87
CA VAL A 86 -5.49 -4.68 2.66
C VAL A 86 -5.16 -6.09 3.14
N LYS A 87 -4.56 -6.90 2.27
CA LYS A 87 -4.05 -8.21 2.67
C LYS A 87 -2.81 -7.99 3.53
N GLU A 88 -2.80 -8.62 4.71
CA GLU A 88 -1.80 -8.36 5.74
C GLU A 88 -0.38 -8.56 5.19
N LYS A 89 0.49 -7.56 5.39
CA LYS A 89 1.93 -7.74 5.17
C LYS A 89 2.44 -8.49 6.38
N ALA A 90 2.80 -9.76 6.22
CA ALA A 90 3.64 -10.44 7.19
C ALA A 90 5.02 -9.77 7.17
N MET A 91 5.18 -8.68 7.91
CA MET A 91 6.49 -8.10 8.18
C MET A 91 7.03 -8.82 9.42
N MET A 92 7.66 -9.97 9.20
CA MET A 92 8.66 -10.47 10.15
C MET A 92 9.77 -9.43 10.16
N VAL A 93 9.79 -8.59 11.20
CA VAL A 93 11.07 -8.05 11.66
C VAL A 93 11.85 -9.25 12.13
N VAL A 94 12.81 -9.72 11.32
CA VAL A 94 13.80 -10.69 11.77
C VAL A 94 14.57 -9.98 12.88
N GLY A 95 14.64 -10.64 14.04
CA GLY A 95 15.22 -10.09 15.26
C GLY A 95 16.71 -9.73 15.17
#